data_AF-E4WTT9-F1
#
_entry.id   AF-E4WTT9-F1
#
_cell.length_a   1.000
_cell.length_b   1.000
_cell.length_c   1.000
_cell.angle_alpha   90.00
_cell.angle_beta   90.00
_cell.angle_gamma   90.00
#
_symmetry.space_group_name_H-M   'P 1'
#
loop_
_entity.id
_entity.type
_entity.pdbx_description
1 polymer ?
#
loop_
_entity_poly.entity_id
_entity_poly.type
_entity_poly.pdbx_seq_one_letter_code
_entity_poly.pdbx_strand_id
1 'polypeptide(L)'
;MKLFTFSFASAVFAQQESRYFDPPASSTTCVDDCGLYGACVIDAAGNSYCSCDAGYEDIAGTCLDIDECLTSPCPASKPVCVNTLGSYSCSTMAGGSSYFNVYADPHFKVTAPGQPTLCFNFQSGAGDIFTLLKDELHDFTVNAKFGGDEKHSWIDEVGLTTNSGTTVKFSTENIILGKNGIEQLTLLYNKIDEWEFADVFIQRNHDSHGKHVALVHLRDGPTMRVHVHKNQLGFEVSESELLNEPKGIVGTLMAGDAYTIDEIKDTIKSKFWLPGTSQQITTTMPIVKKKGCYTLDKNNVKFLLPVEDLKRPSLFEIREVSPKMIIPAVEK
;
A
#
# COMPACT_ATOMS: atom_id res chain seq x y z
N MET A 1 73.87 -14.10 -48.18
CA MET A 1 73.72 -13.70 -49.60
C MET A 1 72.28 -13.96 -49.99
N LYS A 2 71.55 -12.88 -50.34
CA LYS A 2 70.35 -12.77 -51.21
C LYS A 2 69.19 -13.78 -51.01
N LEU A 3 68.01 -13.31 -50.55
CA LEU A 3 66.83 -12.86 -51.35
C LEU A 3 66.15 -14.04 -52.11
N PHE A 4 64.83 -14.26 -52.20
CA PHE A 4 63.59 -13.51 -51.95
C PHE A 4 62.39 -14.49 -52.17
N THR A 5 61.25 -14.27 -51.47
CA THR A 5 59.81 -14.30 -51.89
C THR A 5 59.23 -15.39 -52.84
N PHE A 6 57.95 -15.81 -52.87
CA PHE A 6 56.63 -15.19 -52.64
C PHE A 6 55.53 -16.24 -52.33
N SER A 7 54.40 -15.74 -51.83
CA SER A 7 53.07 -16.33 -51.52
C SER A 7 52.41 -17.25 -52.56
N PHE A 8 51.58 -18.21 -52.08
CA PHE A 8 50.34 -18.67 -52.75
C PHE A 8 49.24 -19.06 -51.73
N ALA A 9 48.01 -18.70 -52.07
CA ALA A 9 46.77 -18.81 -51.28
C ALA A 9 45.88 -20.02 -51.70
N SER A 10 44.77 -20.17 -50.97
CA SER A 10 43.55 -20.98 -51.26
C SER A 10 43.61 -22.45 -50.80
N ALA A 11 42.55 -23.09 -50.30
CA ALA A 11 41.11 -22.80 -50.33
C ALA A 11 40.42 -23.42 -49.10
N VAL A 12 39.33 -22.76 -48.67
CA VAL A 12 38.35 -23.28 -47.70
C VAL A 12 37.45 -24.29 -48.42
N PHE A 13 37.24 -25.48 -47.83
CA PHE A 13 36.14 -26.36 -48.20
C PHE A 13 35.25 -26.58 -46.97
N ALA A 14 34.06 -26.01 -47.05
CA ALA A 14 32.95 -26.28 -46.15
C ALA A 14 32.40 -27.69 -46.44
N GLN A 15 32.21 -28.49 -45.39
CA GLN A 15 31.38 -29.69 -45.44
C GLN A 15 30.02 -29.39 -44.82
N GLN A 16 29.04 -30.00 -45.46
CA GLN A 16 27.63 -29.66 -45.56
C GLN A 16 26.84 -30.36 -44.46
N GLU A 17 26.28 -29.61 -43.52
CA GLU A 17 25.23 -30.12 -42.65
C GLU A 17 23.85 -29.84 -43.27
N SER A 18 23.03 -30.89 -43.22
CA SER A 18 21.67 -30.98 -43.71
C SER A 18 20.78 -29.84 -43.22
N ARG A 19 20.23 -29.07 -44.15
CA ARG A 19 19.08 -28.21 -43.89
C ARG A 19 17.84 -29.07 -43.69
N TYR A 20 17.58 -29.47 -42.44
CA TYR A 20 16.22 -29.73 -42.01
C TYR A 20 15.56 -28.36 -41.87
N PHE A 21 14.73 -28.01 -42.86
CA PHE A 21 13.89 -26.83 -42.78
C PHE A 21 12.75 -27.21 -41.84
N ASP A 22 12.92 -26.96 -40.54
CA ASP A 22 11.79 -26.92 -39.63
C ASP A 22 10.78 -25.91 -40.21
N PRO A 23 9.49 -26.27 -40.38
CA PRO A 23 8.48 -25.26 -40.64
C PRO A 23 8.54 -24.24 -39.49
N PRO A 24 8.24 -22.95 -39.72
CA PRO A 24 8.20 -22.00 -38.62
C PRO A 24 7.21 -22.56 -37.61
N ALA A 25 7.70 -22.91 -36.42
CA ALA A 25 6.84 -23.07 -35.28
C ALA A 25 6.09 -21.75 -35.17
N SER A 26 4.81 -21.76 -35.53
CA SER A 26 3.88 -20.73 -35.11
C SER A 26 4.03 -20.69 -33.60
N SER A 27 4.72 -19.67 -33.10
CA SER A 27 4.92 -19.46 -31.67
C SER A 27 3.57 -19.06 -31.10
N THR A 28 2.72 -20.05 -30.82
CA THR A 28 1.45 -19.90 -30.12
C THR A 28 1.74 -19.72 -28.62
N THR A 29 2.51 -18.70 -28.30
CA THR A 29 2.95 -18.40 -26.94
C THR A 29 2.86 -16.91 -26.75
N CYS A 30 2.34 -16.48 -25.59
CA CYS A 30 2.36 -15.08 -25.17
C CYS A 30 3.77 -14.53 -25.31
N VAL A 31 3.94 -13.61 -26.26
CA VAL A 31 5.25 -13.03 -26.59
C VAL A 31 5.60 -11.92 -25.59
N ASP A 32 4.57 -11.28 -25.03
CA ASP A 32 4.69 -10.16 -24.11
C ASP A 32 4.00 -10.48 -22.78
N ASP A 33 4.65 -10.09 -21.68
CA ASP A 33 4.05 -10.04 -20.36
C ASP A 33 3.06 -8.87 -20.35
N CYS A 34 1.76 -9.13 -20.18
CA CYS A 34 0.70 -8.11 -20.28
C CYS A 34 0.76 -7.02 -19.19
N GLY A 35 1.81 -7.03 -18.37
CA GLY A 35 1.95 -6.25 -17.15
C GLY A 35 1.04 -6.77 -16.04
N LEU A 36 1.10 -6.10 -14.88
CA LEU A 36 0.03 -6.19 -13.89
C LEU A 36 -1.31 -5.80 -14.53
N TYR A 37 -2.40 -6.35 -13.98
CA TYR A 37 -3.78 -6.05 -14.42
C TYR A 37 -4.15 -6.58 -15.81
N GLY A 38 -3.41 -7.55 -16.35
CA GLY A 38 -3.72 -8.19 -17.62
C GLY A 38 -3.44 -9.68 -17.63
N ALA A 39 -4.24 -10.42 -18.40
CA ALA A 39 -3.97 -11.80 -18.76
C ALA A 39 -3.77 -11.92 -20.26
N CYS A 40 -2.71 -12.59 -20.69
CA CYS A 40 -2.50 -12.87 -22.10
C CYS A 40 -3.55 -13.88 -22.61
N VAL A 41 -4.18 -13.54 -23.73
CA VAL A 41 -5.17 -14.39 -24.41
C VAL A 41 -4.74 -14.56 -25.86
N ILE A 42 -4.92 -15.78 -26.38
CA ILE A 42 -4.67 -16.11 -27.78
C ILE A 42 -6.01 -16.39 -28.44
N ASP A 43 -6.32 -15.68 -29.53
CA ASP A 43 -7.56 -15.88 -30.29
C ASP A 43 -7.51 -17.15 -31.15
N ALA A 44 -8.63 -17.50 -31.76
CA ALA A 44 -8.73 -18.67 -32.65
C ALA A 44 -7.88 -18.56 -33.93
N ALA A 45 -7.41 -17.36 -34.29
CA ALA A 45 -6.53 -17.11 -35.41
C ALA A 45 -5.03 -17.15 -35.02
N GLY A 46 -4.72 -17.33 -33.73
CA GLY A 46 -3.36 -17.37 -33.20
C GLY A 46 -2.76 -15.99 -32.87
N ASN A 47 -3.56 -14.92 -32.87
CA ASN A 47 -3.12 -13.61 -32.43
C ASN A 47 -3.13 -13.54 -30.89
N SER A 48 -2.05 -13.02 -30.32
CA SER A 48 -1.95 -12.74 -28.88
C SER A 48 -2.38 -11.30 -28.60
N TYR A 49 -3.18 -11.10 -27.55
CA TYR A 49 -3.54 -9.78 -27.03
C TYR A 49 -3.71 -9.83 -25.51
N CYS A 50 -3.76 -8.66 -24.88
CA CYS A 50 -3.94 -8.58 -23.43
C CYS A 50 -5.41 -8.38 -23.07
N SER A 51 -5.97 -9.33 -22.33
CA SER A 51 -7.27 -9.17 -21.69
C SER A 51 -7.04 -8.46 -20.35
N CYS A 52 -7.34 -7.18 -20.32
CA CYS A 52 -7.13 -6.34 -19.14
C CYS A 52 -8.24 -6.50 -18.09
N ASP A 53 -7.86 -6.33 -16.82
CA ASP A 53 -8.76 -6.24 -15.69
C ASP A 53 -9.67 -4.99 -15.85
N ALA A 54 -10.78 -4.94 -15.11
CA ALA A 54 -11.70 -3.80 -15.20
C ALA A 54 -11.00 -2.49 -14.79
N GLY A 55 -11.23 -1.41 -15.55
CA GLY A 55 -10.54 -0.12 -15.35
C GLY A 55 -9.25 0.04 -16.16
N TYR A 56 -8.85 -0.98 -16.93
CA TYR A 56 -7.66 -0.95 -17.77
C TYR A 56 -7.99 -1.18 -19.24
N GLU A 57 -7.17 -0.64 -20.13
CA GLU A 57 -7.24 -0.86 -21.58
C GLU A 57 -5.93 -1.40 -22.15
N ASP A 58 -6.04 -2.27 -23.15
CA ASP A 58 -4.88 -2.81 -23.87
C ASP A 58 -4.33 -1.73 -24.80
N ILE A 59 -3.17 -1.19 -24.44
CA ILE A 59 -2.41 -0.26 -25.27
C ILE A 59 -1.09 -0.94 -25.64
N ALA A 60 -1.05 -1.42 -26.88
CA ALA A 60 0.13 -2.02 -27.49
C ALA A 60 0.69 -3.24 -26.72
N GLY A 61 -0.19 -4.10 -26.21
CA GLY A 61 0.20 -5.33 -25.50
C GLY A 61 0.50 -5.11 -24.02
N THR A 62 -0.02 -4.05 -23.43
CA THR A 62 0.12 -3.75 -22.00
C THR A 62 -1.18 -3.15 -21.49
N CYS A 63 -1.62 -3.59 -20.33
CA CYS A 63 -2.81 -3.05 -19.68
C CYS A 63 -2.48 -1.75 -18.97
N LEU A 64 -2.90 -0.64 -19.57
CA LEU A 64 -2.75 0.69 -18.99
C LEU A 64 -4.04 1.13 -18.33
N ASP A 65 -3.89 1.80 -17.19
CA ASP A 65 -5.00 2.38 -16.45
C ASP A 65 -5.78 3.39 -17.30
N ILE A 66 -7.11 3.31 -17.25
CA ILE A 66 -7.99 4.27 -17.91
C ILE A 66 -8.15 5.46 -16.99
N ASP A 67 -7.71 6.65 -17.42
CA ASP A 67 -7.97 7.87 -16.65
C ASP A 67 -9.45 8.29 -16.78
N GLU A 68 -10.32 7.78 -15.91
CA GLU A 68 -11.75 8.10 -15.99
C GLU A 68 -12.01 9.58 -15.70
N CYS A 69 -11.12 10.26 -14.98
CA CYS A 69 -11.27 11.69 -14.67
C CYS A 69 -11.24 12.60 -15.89
N LEU A 70 -10.66 12.15 -17.01
CA LEU A 70 -10.74 12.86 -18.29
C LEU A 70 -12.18 13.05 -18.80
N THR A 71 -13.12 12.22 -18.33
CA THR A 71 -14.53 12.30 -18.70
C THR A 71 -15.40 13.07 -17.70
N SER A 72 -14.80 13.66 -16.66
CA SER A 72 -15.52 14.33 -15.56
C SER A 72 -16.64 13.46 -14.95
N PRO A 73 -16.33 12.25 -14.47
CA PRO A 73 -17.32 11.25 -14.08
C PRO A 73 -18.00 11.56 -12.73
N CYS A 74 -17.51 12.58 -12.01
CA CYS A 74 -17.94 12.88 -10.66
C CYS A 74 -19.21 13.73 -10.58
N PRO A 75 -20.12 13.42 -9.62
CA PRO A 75 -21.33 14.20 -9.42
C PRO A 75 -21.02 15.59 -8.85
N ALA A 76 -21.92 16.55 -9.07
CA ALA A 76 -21.79 17.91 -8.55
C ALA A 76 -21.65 17.99 -7.01
N SER A 77 -22.13 16.97 -6.28
CA SER A 77 -21.97 16.87 -4.83
C SER A 77 -20.56 16.51 -4.38
N LYS A 78 -19.73 15.95 -5.25
CA LYS A 78 -18.33 15.57 -5.02
C LYS A 78 -17.50 15.89 -6.28
N PRO A 79 -17.31 17.18 -6.62
CA PRO A 79 -16.87 17.59 -7.96
C PRO A 79 -15.38 17.33 -8.25
N VAL A 80 -14.59 16.94 -7.25
CA VAL A 80 -13.17 16.67 -7.43
C VAL A 80 -12.99 15.21 -7.81
N CYS A 81 -12.47 14.96 -9.00
CA CYS A 81 -12.07 13.62 -9.44
C CYS A 81 -10.59 13.38 -9.14
N VAL A 82 -10.27 12.19 -8.66
CA VAL A 82 -8.90 11.71 -8.48
C VAL A 82 -8.82 10.35 -9.15
N ASN A 83 -8.00 10.27 -10.20
CA ASN A 83 -7.76 9.02 -10.92
C ASN A 83 -6.94 8.07 -10.04
N THR A 84 -7.31 6.80 -10.02
CA THR A 84 -6.61 5.75 -9.27
C THR A 84 -6.39 4.56 -10.20
N LEU A 85 -5.48 3.66 -9.85
CA LEU A 85 -5.23 2.50 -10.70
C LEU A 85 -6.45 1.56 -10.70
N GLY A 86 -7.02 1.34 -11.88
CA GLY A 86 -8.21 0.53 -12.12
C GLY A 86 -9.52 1.21 -11.75
N SER A 87 -9.50 2.48 -11.32
CA SER A 87 -10.69 3.20 -10.89
C SER A 87 -10.51 4.71 -10.74
N TYR A 88 -11.51 5.37 -10.16
CA TYR A 88 -11.42 6.76 -9.77
C TYR A 88 -12.22 7.01 -8.49
N SER A 89 -11.81 8.02 -7.74
CA SER A 89 -12.56 8.50 -6.57
C SER A 89 -13.08 9.91 -6.78
N CYS A 90 -14.29 10.16 -6.29
CA CYS A 90 -14.91 11.48 -6.27
C CYS A 90 -14.95 12.01 -4.85
N SER A 91 -14.50 13.25 -4.65
CA SER A 91 -14.47 13.91 -3.35
C SER A 91 -14.94 15.37 -3.41
N THR A 92 -15.18 15.96 -2.24
CA THR A 92 -15.46 17.40 -2.09
C THR A 92 -14.19 18.24 -1.91
N MET A 93 -13.02 17.61 -1.76
CA MET A 93 -11.76 18.28 -1.45
C MET A 93 -10.68 17.91 -2.46
N ALA A 94 -9.99 18.93 -3.00
CA ALA A 94 -8.81 18.74 -3.82
C ALA A 94 -7.74 17.97 -3.00
N GLY A 95 -7.55 16.68 -3.30
CA GLY A 95 -6.68 15.78 -2.53
C GLY A 95 -7.25 14.39 -2.23
N GLY A 96 -8.46 14.06 -2.69
CA GLY A 96 -9.12 12.78 -2.42
C GLY A 96 -9.85 12.77 -1.07
N SER A 97 -10.62 11.70 -0.81
CA SER A 97 -11.29 11.52 0.49
C SER A 97 -10.28 10.93 1.48
N SER A 98 -9.28 11.70 1.93
CA SER A 98 -8.33 11.21 2.94
C SER A 98 -9.04 11.09 4.30
N TYR A 99 -9.73 9.97 4.51
CA TYR A 99 -10.38 9.61 5.77
C TYR A 99 -9.35 9.39 6.89
N PHE A 100 -8.08 9.21 6.52
CA PHE A 100 -6.98 9.11 7.47
C PHE A 100 -5.69 9.74 6.96
N ASN A 101 -5.01 10.49 7.83
CA ASN A 101 -3.63 10.89 7.61
C ASN A 101 -2.85 10.99 8.94
N VAL A 102 -1.57 10.57 8.92
CA VAL A 102 -0.61 10.77 10.01
C VAL A 102 0.61 11.54 9.54
N TYR A 103 1.05 12.50 10.35
CA TYR A 103 2.20 13.36 10.07
C TYR A 103 2.77 13.94 11.38
N ALA A 104 4.00 14.46 11.34
CA ALA A 104 4.63 15.17 12.46
C ALA A 104 4.77 14.32 13.74
N ASP A 105 4.28 14.82 14.89
CA ASP A 105 4.59 14.31 16.24
C ASP A 105 3.63 13.22 16.75
N PRO A 106 3.71 12.02 16.15
CA PRO A 106 2.81 11.66 15.07
C PRO A 106 1.37 12.04 15.43
N HIS A 107 0.89 13.06 14.72
CA HIS A 107 -0.48 13.53 14.79
C HIS A 107 -1.35 12.68 13.88
N PHE A 108 -2.23 11.87 14.47
CA PHE A 108 -3.22 11.09 13.77
C PHE A 108 -4.47 11.92 13.58
N LYS A 109 -4.94 12.01 12.34
CA LYS A 109 -6.22 12.59 11.98
C LYS A 109 -7.06 11.51 11.31
N VAL A 110 -8.12 11.07 11.97
CA VAL A 110 -9.01 10.00 11.52
C VAL A 110 -10.41 10.56 11.37
N THR A 111 -11.09 10.19 10.29
CA THR A 111 -12.49 10.54 10.03
C THR A 111 -13.19 9.25 9.63
N ALA A 112 -13.96 8.64 10.52
CA ALA A 112 -14.82 7.52 10.14
C ALA A 112 -16.00 8.01 9.27
N PRO A 113 -16.55 7.18 8.37
CA PRO A 113 -17.72 7.54 7.56
C PRO A 113 -18.88 8.04 8.43
N GLY A 114 -19.38 9.25 8.13
CA GLY A 114 -20.49 9.86 8.86
C GLY A 114 -20.14 10.40 10.26
N GLN A 115 -18.87 10.39 10.66
CA GLN A 115 -18.41 10.91 11.95
C GLN A 115 -17.58 12.20 11.79
N PRO A 116 -17.57 13.08 12.81
CA PRO A 116 -16.60 14.18 12.86
C PRO A 116 -15.17 13.65 12.93
N THR A 117 -14.24 14.43 12.39
CA THR A 117 -12.81 14.12 12.45
C THR A 117 -12.28 14.15 13.88
N LEU A 118 -11.59 13.09 14.25
CA LEU A 118 -10.84 12.91 15.49
C LEU A 118 -9.35 13.12 15.25
N CYS A 119 -8.71 13.86 16.14
CA CYS A 119 -7.28 14.13 16.13
C CYS A 119 -6.65 13.70 17.46
N PHE A 120 -5.49 13.08 17.42
CA PHE A 120 -4.72 12.77 18.62
C PHE A 120 -3.25 12.60 18.29
N ASN A 121 -2.39 12.89 19.26
CA ASN A 121 -0.97 12.55 19.15
C ASN A 121 -0.76 11.16 19.74
N PHE A 122 -0.03 10.32 19.05
CA PHE A 122 0.35 9.00 19.54
C PHE A 122 1.77 9.03 20.08
N GLN A 123 1.98 8.52 21.29
CA GLN A 123 3.32 8.50 21.90
C GLN A 123 3.79 7.06 22.07
N SER A 124 4.98 6.77 21.55
CA SER A 124 5.64 5.49 21.63
C SER A 124 7.13 5.66 21.96
N GLY A 125 7.77 4.58 22.42
CA GLY A 125 9.22 4.56 22.59
C GLY A 125 9.93 4.53 21.24
N ALA A 126 11.14 5.12 21.18
CA ALA A 126 11.99 5.02 20.01
C ALA A 126 12.33 3.54 19.71
N GLY A 127 12.13 3.14 18.47
CA GLY A 127 12.29 1.76 18.01
C GLY A 127 11.04 0.89 18.16
N ASP A 128 9.99 1.35 18.82
CA ASP A 128 8.74 0.60 18.89
C ASP A 128 8.11 0.49 17.51
N ILE A 129 7.56 -0.68 17.19
CA ILE A 129 6.86 -0.93 15.93
C ILE A 129 5.40 -1.22 16.25
N PHE A 130 4.48 -0.61 15.52
CA PHE A 130 3.04 -0.87 15.65
C PHE A 130 2.40 -1.11 14.30
N THR A 131 1.35 -1.94 14.28
CA THR A 131 0.48 -2.08 13.12
C THR A 131 -0.38 -0.82 12.95
N LEU A 132 -0.14 -0.08 11.87
CA LEU A 132 -0.95 1.06 11.47
C LEU A 132 -2.27 0.60 10.89
N LEU A 133 -2.20 -0.31 9.92
CA LEU A 133 -3.34 -0.76 9.14
C LEU A 133 -3.18 -2.23 8.79
N LYS A 134 -4.26 -2.99 8.86
CA LYS A 134 -4.35 -4.36 8.37
C LYS A 134 -5.73 -4.58 7.77
N ASP A 135 -5.77 -5.25 6.64
CA ASP A 135 -7.00 -5.73 6.02
C ASP A 135 -6.86 -7.23 5.78
N GLU A 136 -7.82 -8.03 6.24
CA GLU A 136 -7.80 -9.49 6.12
C GLU A 136 -8.44 -10.00 4.84
N LEU A 137 -9.24 -9.18 4.14
CA LEU A 137 -9.79 -9.54 2.84
C LEU A 137 -8.75 -9.31 1.74
N HIS A 138 -8.09 -8.15 1.80
CA HIS A 138 -7.05 -7.74 0.86
C HIS A 138 -5.65 -8.19 1.29
N ASP A 139 -5.57 -8.88 2.44
CA ASP A 139 -4.42 -9.69 2.83
C ASP A 139 -3.10 -8.91 2.92
N PHE A 140 -3.16 -7.68 3.43
CA PHE A 140 -2.00 -6.82 3.61
C PHE A 140 -1.90 -6.28 5.04
N THR A 141 -0.66 -5.97 5.45
CA THR A 141 -0.35 -5.35 6.74
C THR A 141 0.63 -4.21 6.55
N VAL A 142 0.32 -3.07 7.16
CA VAL A 142 1.19 -1.90 7.26
C VAL A 142 1.60 -1.71 8.72
N ASN A 143 2.90 -1.76 8.96
CA ASN A 143 3.51 -1.45 10.24
C ASN A 143 4.30 -0.15 10.14
N ALA A 144 4.44 0.56 11.25
CA ALA A 144 5.32 1.71 11.37
C ALA A 144 6.26 1.54 12.55
N LYS A 145 7.53 1.85 12.32
CA LYS A 145 8.53 1.99 13.36
C LYS A 145 8.61 3.45 13.75
N PHE A 146 8.53 3.70 15.05
CA PHE A 146 8.52 5.03 15.59
C PHE A 146 9.92 5.44 16.04
N GLY A 147 10.34 6.62 15.62
CA GLY A 147 11.44 7.35 16.22
C GLY A 147 10.93 8.26 17.33
N GLY A 148 11.85 8.84 18.09
CA GLY A 148 11.46 9.79 19.12
C GLY A 148 12.61 10.29 19.97
N ASP A 149 12.32 11.38 20.68
CA ASP A 149 13.08 11.86 21.83
C ASP A 149 12.16 11.88 23.07
N GLU A 150 12.61 12.51 24.16
CA GLU A 150 11.83 12.57 25.40
C GLU A 150 10.49 13.33 25.28
N LYS A 151 10.34 14.17 24.23
CA LYS A 151 9.22 15.11 24.06
C LYS A 151 8.36 14.81 22.85
N HIS A 152 8.94 14.26 21.78
CA HIS A 152 8.29 14.04 20.49
C HIS A 152 8.55 12.63 19.99
N SER A 153 7.55 12.03 19.35
CA SER A 153 7.70 10.80 18.57
C SER A 153 7.50 11.14 17.09
N TRP A 154 7.91 10.30 16.16
CA TRP A 154 7.62 10.43 14.73
C TRP A 154 7.70 9.05 14.05
N ILE A 155 7.31 8.94 12.77
CA ILE A 155 7.47 7.71 12.00
C ILE A 155 8.81 7.74 11.27
N ASP A 156 9.69 6.80 11.60
CA ASP A 156 11.01 6.62 10.97
C ASP A 156 10.93 5.74 9.72
N GLU A 157 10.19 4.63 9.83
CA GLU A 157 10.05 3.64 8.77
C GLU A 157 8.60 3.16 8.68
N VAL A 158 8.11 2.95 7.46
CA VAL A 158 6.83 2.28 7.19
C VAL A 158 7.12 0.98 6.43
N GLY A 159 6.58 -0.13 6.90
CA GLY A 159 6.70 -1.44 6.25
C GLY A 159 5.33 -1.92 5.78
N LEU A 160 5.21 -2.28 4.52
CA LEU A 160 4.06 -2.96 3.94
C LEU A 160 4.44 -4.42 3.67
N THR A 161 3.54 -5.34 3.98
CA THR A 161 3.65 -6.76 3.60
C THR A 161 2.33 -7.22 3.00
N THR A 162 2.38 -7.96 1.89
CA THR A 162 1.23 -8.63 1.28
C THR A 162 1.32 -10.15 1.49
N ASN A 163 0.20 -10.86 1.36
CA ASN A 163 0.17 -12.32 1.51
C ASN A 163 0.97 -13.07 0.43
N SER A 164 1.20 -12.46 -0.73
CA SER A 164 2.11 -13.04 -1.73
C SER A 164 3.59 -13.01 -1.27
N GLY A 165 3.87 -12.44 -0.10
CA GLY A 165 5.20 -12.30 0.48
C GLY A 165 5.96 -11.07 0.00
N THR A 166 5.31 -10.15 -0.72
CA THR A 166 5.93 -8.89 -1.14
C THR A 166 6.08 -7.99 0.07
N THR A 167 7.25 -7.37 0.21
CA THR A 167 7.55 -6.42 1.27
C THR A 167 8.02 -5.11 0.66
N VAL A 168 7.48 -4.00 1.16
CA VAL A 168 7.92 -2.65 0.78
C VAL A 168 8.29 -1.88 2.05
N LYS A 169 9.54 -1.44 2.14
CA LYS A 169 10.05 -0.60 3.24
C LYS A 169 10.20 0.83 2.75
N PHE A 170 9.61 1.78 3.45
CA PHE A 170 9.82 3.20 3.21
C PHE A 170 10.66 3.78 4.34
N SER A 171 11.70 4.52 3.97
CA SER A 171 12.41 5.47 4.81
C SER A 171 12.37 6.85 4.18
N THR A 172 12.96 7.86 4.82
CA THR A 172 13.02 9.22 4.26
C THR A 172 13.92 9.34 3.04
N GLU A 173 14.79 8.35 2.81
CA GLU A 173 15.77 8.34 1.72
C GLU A 173 15.47 7.28 0.66
N ASN A 174 14.92 6.13 1.07
CA ASN A 174 14.85 4.94 0.23
C ASN A 174 13.49 4.25 0.31
N ILE A 175 13.16 3.55 -0.77
CA ILE A 175 12.10 2.55 -0.83
C ILE A 175 12.77 1.22 -1.16
N ILE A 176 12.63 0.23 -0.29
CA ILE A 176 13.24 -1.08 -0.47
C ILE A 176 12.15 -2.10 -0.76
N LEU A 177 12.25 -2.76 -1.91
CA LEU A 177 11.35 -3.82 -2.35
C LEU A 177 12.00 -5.17 -2.07
N GLY A 178 11.21 -6.09 -1.55
CA GLY A 178 11.65 -7.43 -1.23
C GLY A 178 10.55 -8.45 -1.42
N LYS A 179 10.94 -9.72 -1.47
CA LYS A 179 10.03 -10.85 -1.62
C LYS A 179 10.47 -11.95 -0.67
N ASN A 180 9.52 -12.52 0.07
CA ASN A 180 9.75 -13.62 1.01
C ASN A 180 10.89 -13.34 2.01
N GLY A 181 10.96 -12.08 2.50
CA GLY A 181 11.96 -11.64 3.48
C GLY A 181 13.34 -11.32 2.89
N ILE A 182 13.52 -11.37 1.57
CA ILE A 182 14.77 -11.02 0.90
C ILE A 182 14.60 -9.66 0.21
N GLU A 183 15.44 -8.70 0.56
CA GLU A 183 15.52 -7.42 -0.15
C GLU A 183 16.10 -7.65 -1.56
N GLN A 184 15.41 -7.14 -2.58
CA GLN A 184 15.77 -7.35 -3.98
C GLN A 184 16.12 -6.05 -4.69
N LEU A 185 15.45 -4.95 -4.34
CA LEU A 185 15.62 -3.68 -5.02
C LEU A 185 15.59 -2.53 -4.01
N THR A 186 16.46 -1.54 -4.21
CA THR A 186 16.45 -0.29 -3.45
C THR A 186 16.30 0.87 -4.42
N LEU A 187 15.28 1.69 -4.16
CA LEU A 187 14.93 2.85 -4.95
C LEU A 187 15.14 4.12 -4.12
N LEU A 188 15.71 5.18 -4.71
CA LEU A 188 15.86 6.47 -4.02
C LEU A 188 14.53 7.20 -3.95
N TYR A 189 14.03 7.54 -2.77
CA TYR A 189 12.69 8.10 -2.56
C TYR A 189 12.41 9.36 -3.40
N ASN A 190 13.42 10.19 -3.66
CA ASN A 190 13.31 11.49 -4.33
C ASN A 190 13.19 11.45 -5.86
N LYS A 191 13.02 10.27 -6.46
CA LYS A 191 12.84 10.13 -7.92
C LYS A 191 11.38 10.24 -8.31
N ILE A 192 11.14 10.50 -9.60
CA ILE A 192 9.80 10.51 -10.22
C ILE A 192 9.81 9.44 -11.30
N ASP A 193 9.00 8.41 -11.11
CA ASP A 193 8.85 7.25 -11.98
C ASP A 193 7.77 6.31 -11.40
N GLU A 194 7.52 5.23 -12.12
CA GLU A 194 6.57 4.18 -11.77
C GLU A 194 7.31 2.85 -11.71
N TRP A 195 6.96 2.03 -10.72
CA TRP A 195 7.59 0.74 -10.48
C TRP A 195 6.54 -0.31 -10.19
N GLU A 196 6.61 -1.39 -10.95
CA GLU A 196 5.87 -2.62 -10.71
C GLU A 196 6.77 -3.65 -10.03
N PHE A 197 6.29 -4.22 -8.92
CA PHE A 197 7.01 -5.27 -8.21
C PHE A 197 6.03 -6.29 -7.62
N ALA A 198 5.96 -7.45 -8.25
CA ALA A 198 5.01 -8.52 -7.90
C ALA A 198 3.56 -8.01 -7.89
N ASP A 199 2.92 -7.90 -6.73
CA ASP A 199 1.53 -7.48 -6.53
C ASP A 199 1.39 -6.05 -5.99
N VAL A 200 2.49 -5.28 -6.02
CA VAL A 200 2.52 -3.89 -5.58
C VAL A 200 3.01 -3.00 -6.71
N PHE A 201 2.28 -1.91 -6.94
CA PHE A 201 2.70 -0.86 -7.85
C PHE A 201 2.99 0.44 -7.08
N ILE A 202 4.08 1.11 -7.43
CA ILE A 202 4.57 2.29 -6.73
C ILE A 202 4.74 3.42 -7.73
N GLN A 203 3.96 4.48 -7.58
CA GLN A 203 4.16 5.75 -8.29
C GLN A 203 4.86 6.74 -7.39
N ARG A 204 6.01 7.25 -7.83
CA ARG A 204 6.74 8.30 -7.12
C ARG A 204 6.55 9.60 -7.85
N ASN A 205 6.01 10.57 -7.14
CA ASN A 205 5.56 11.84 -7.70
C ASN A 205 5.91 13.00 -6.77
N HIS A 206 5.59 14.21 -7.22
CA HIS A 206 5.53 15.39 -6.36
C HIS A 206 4.07 15.73 -6.05
N ASP A 207 3.79 16.13 -4.80
CA ASP A 207 2.52 16.77 -4.50
C ASP A 207 2.45 18.20 -5.09
N SER A 208 1.29 18.85 -4.94
CA SER A 208 1.06 20.22 -5.41
C SER A 208 1.98 21.28 -4.78
N HIS A 209 2.72 20.92 -3.74
CA HIS A 209 3.70 21.77 -3.04
C HIS A 209 5.15 21.37 -3.36
N GLY A 210 5.37 20.45 -4.30
CA GLY A 210 6.70 19.99 -4.69
C GLY A 210 7.35 19.01 -3.71
N LYS A 211 6.60 18.42 -2.79
CA LYS A 211 7.13 17.40 -1.87
C LYS A 211 7.06 16.02 -2.50
N HIS A 212 8.10 15.21 -2.29
CA HIS A 212 8.11 13.83 -2.75
C HIS A 212 7.04 12.99 -2.04
N VAL A 213 6.26 12.27 -2.84
CA VAL A 213 5.22 11.34 -2.40
C VAL A 213 5.40 10.00 -3.12
N ALA A 214 5.09 8.91 -2.43
CA ALA A 214 4.97 7.59 -3.03
C ALA A 214 3.52 7.13 -2.86
N LEU A 215 2.82 6.92 -3.96
CA LEU A 215 1.54 6.23 -4.01
C LEU A 215 1.80 4.75 -4.19
N VAL A 216 1.16 3.93 -3.37
CA VAL A 216 1.33 2.49 -3.32
C VAL A 216 -0.02 1.87 -3.60
N HIS A 217 -0.13 1.24 -4.75
CA HIS A 217 -1.34 0.59 -5.21
C HIS A 217 -1.19 -0.92 -4.98
N LEU A 218 -2.19 -1.51 -4.33
CA LEU A 218 -2.31 -2.95 -4.17
C LEU A 218 -3.28 -3.45 -5.23
N ARG A 219 -2.95 -4.56 -5.91
CA ARG A 219 -3.75 -5.05 -7.05
C ARG A 219 -5.25 -5.15 -6.76
N ASP A 220 -5.60 -5.67 -5.60
CA ASP A 220 -6.98 -5.87 -5.15
C ASP A 220 -7.29 -5.02 -3.91
N GLY A 221 -6.54 -3.96 -3.62
CA GLY A 221 -6.63 -3.23 -2.35
C GLY A 221 -6.64 -1.71 -2.52
N PRO A 222 -6.61 -0.97 -1.40
CA PRO A 222 -6.63 0.49 -1.44
C PRO A 222 -5.31 1.06 -1.94
N THR A 223 -5.38 2.26 -2.52
CA THR A 223 -4.19 3.12 -2.67
C THR A 223 -3.79 3.73 -1.33
N MET A 224 -2.50 3.58 -1.01
CA MET A 224 -1.87 4.19 0.15
C MET A 224 -0.89 5.28 -0.28
N ARG A 225 -0.75 6.32 0.53
CA ARG A 225 0.17 7.43 0.27
C ARG A 225 1.18 7.56 1.39
N VAL A 226 2.46 7.43 1.03
CA VAL A 226 3.61 7.75 1.90
C VAL A 226 4.17 9.09 1.45
N HIS A 227 4.53 9.96 2.39
CA HIS A 227 5.17 11.23 2.08
C HIS A 227 6.26 11.56 3.09
N VAL A 228 7.28 12.31 2.65
CA VAL A 228 8.34 12.78 3.53
C VAL A 228 8.12 14.26 3.84
N HIS A 229 8.10 14.60 5.12
CA HIS A 229 8.07 16.00 5.57
C HIS A 229 9.04 16.23 6.71
N LYS A 230 9.98 17.17 6.55
CA LYS A 230 10.99 17.50 7.57
C LYS A 230 11.75 16.27 8.09
N ASN A 231 12.14 15.37 7.19
CA ASN A 231 12.83 14.12 7.52
C ASN A 231 12.02 13.18 8.43
N GLN A 232 10.70 13.19 8.31
CA GLN A 232 9.78 12.28 8.97
C GLN A 232 8.82 11.72 7.94
N LEU A 233 8.39 10.48 8.12
CA LEU A 233 7.37 9.87 7.26
C LEU A 233 5.97 10.27 7.72
N GLY A 234 5.10 10.48 6.74
CA GLY A 234 3.66 10.49 6.91
C GLY A 234 3.02 9.39 6.08
N PHE A 235 1.86 8.92 6.53
CA PHE A 235 1.12 7.83 5.91
C PHE A 235 -0.37 8.19 5.83
N GLU A 236 -1.01 7.77 4.75
CA GLU A 236 -2.40 8.06 4.42
C GLU A 236 -2.99 6.90 3.62
N VAL A 237 -4.30 6.70 3.75
CA VAL A 237 -5.07 5.81 2.87
C VAL A 237 -6.00 6.68 2.04
N SER A 238 -5.85 6.62 0.72
CA SER A 238 -6.60 7.47 -0.20
C SER A 238 -7.97 6.89 -0.56
N GLU A 239 -8.10 5.56 -0.62
CA GLU A 239 -9.32 4.83 -1.00
C GLU A 239 -9.81 3.92 0.13
N SER A 240 -10.09 4.51 1.29
CA SER A 240 -10.41 3.71 2.48
C SER A 240 -11.74 2.95 2.41
N GLU A 241 -12.62 3.34 1.50
CA GLU A 241 -13.86 2.64 1.17
C GLU A 241 -13.61 1.24 0.58
N LEU A 242 -12.41 0.99 0.05
CA LEU A 242 -11.98 -0.31 -0.40
C LEU A 242 -11.50 -1.18 0.77
N LEU A 243 -11.37 -0.65 1.99
CA LEU A 243 -11.01 -1.45 3.15
C LEU A 243 -12.20 -2.29 3.65
N ASN A 244 -11.91 -3.52 4.04
CA ASN A 244 -12.86 -4.43 4.65
C ASN A 244 -12.45 -4.76 6.10
N GLU A 245 -13.28 -4.33 7.05
CA GLU A 245 -13.06 -4.48 8.51
C GLU A 245 -11.60 -4.16 8.94
N PRO A 246 -11.10 -2.95 8.60
CA PRO A 246 -9.69 -2.64 8.80
C PRO A 246 -9.31 -2.66 10.29
N LYS A 247 -8.15 -3.24 10.61
CA LYS A 247 -7.56 -3.32 11.95
C LYS A 247 -6.30 -2.46 12.02
N GLY A 248 -5.69 -2.37 13.20
CA GLY A 248 -4.53 -1.51 13.45
C GLY A 248 -4.89 -0.20 14.15
N ILE A 249 -3.91 0.66 14.40
CA ILE A 249 -4.14 1.98 15.02
C ILE A 249 -5.18 2.77 14.23
N VAL A 250 -5.04 2.75 12.91
CA VAL A 250 -5.86 3.51 11.98
C VAL A 250 -7.14 2.78 11.68
N GLY A 251 -7.02 1.51 11.25
CA GLY A 251 -8.17 0.72 10.82
C GLY A 251 -9.26 0.63 11.88
N THR A 252 -8.86 0.38 13.13
CA THR A 252 -9.80 0.28 14.26
C THR A 252 -10.61 1.56 14.44
N LEU A 253 -10.04 2.73 14.15
CA LEU A 253 -10.73 4.03 14.29
C LEU A 253 -11.52 4.44 13.05
N MET A 254 -11.31 3.77 11.92
CA MET A 254 -12.07 4.00 10.69
C MET A 254 -13.38 3.19 10.65
N ALA A 255 -13.51 2.16 11.51
CA ALA A 255 -14.76 1.45 11.69
C ALA A 255 -15.87 2.41 12.18
N GLY A 256 -17.04 2.36 11.54
CA GLY A 256 -18.11 3.35 11.72
C GLY A 256 -18.68 3.46 13.15
N ASP A 257 -18.43 2.49 14.01
CA ASP A 257 -18.85 2.45 15.41
C ASP A 257 -17.69 2.50 16.43
N ALA A 258 -16.45 2.74 15.97
CA ALA A 258 -15.26 2.79 16.81
C ALA A 258 -15.35 3.84 17.92
N TYR A 259 -15.91 5.00 17.58
CA TYR A 259 -16.16 6.08 18.51
C TYR A 259 -17.41 6.88 18.16
N THR A 260 -17.93 7.62 19.14
CA THR A 260 -19.02 8.58 18.94
C THR A 260 -18.70 9.86 19.67
N ILE A 261 -18.80 11.00 18.98
CA ILE A 261 -18.57 12.32 19.53
C ILE A 261 -19.91 12.94 19.95
N ASP A 262 -20.03 13.33 21.22
CA ASP A 262 -21.12 14.16 21.74
C ASP A 262 -20.62 15.62 21.75
N GLU A 263 -20.96 16.36 20.67
CA GLU A 263 -20.52 17.75 20.47
C GLU A 263 -21.10 18.73 21.49
N ILE A 264 -22.19 18.38 22.17
CA ILE A 264 -22.83 19.24 23.18
C ILE A 264 -22.06 19.14 24.49
N LYS A 265 -21.58 17.95 24.82
CA LYS A 265 -20.84 17.68 26.06
C LYS A 265 -19.34 17.76 25.91
N ASP A 266 -18.84 17.94 24.69
CA ASP A 266 -17.41 17.85 24.35
C ASP A 266 -16.80 16.54 24.89
N THR A 267 -17.49 15.42 24.61
CA THR A 267 -17.02 14.09 25.02
C THR A 267 -16.96 13.12 23.85
N ILE A 268 -16.01 12.19 23.91
CA ILE A 268 -15.94 11.04 23.02
C ILE A 268 -16.27 9.77 23.81
N LYS A 269 -17.12 8.93 23.25
CA LYS A 269 -17.37 7.57 23.72
C LYS A 269 -16.67 6.60 22.79
N SER A 270 -15.97 5.64 23.36
CA SER A 270 -15.38 4.53 22.61
C SER A 270 -15.77 3.21 23.24
N LYS A 271 -15.83 2.18 22.41
CA LYS A 271 -16.02 0.81 22.85
C LYS A 271 -14.76 0.05 22.53
N PHE A 272 -14.11 -0.52 23.54
CA PHE A 272 -12.93 -1.36 23.32
C PHE A 272 -13.12 -2.72 23.99
N TRP A 273 -12.55 -3.75 23.38
CA TRP A 273 -12.56 -5.11 23.91
C TRP A 273 -11.37 -5.30 24.83
N LEU A 274 -11.62 -5.84 26.03
CA LEU A 274 -10.54 -6.19 26.94
C LEU A 274 -9.71 -7.34 26.35
N PRO A 275 -8.37 -7.22 26.27
CA PRO A 275 -7.51 -8.25 25.69
C PRO A 275 -7.74 -9.61 26.34
N GLY A 276 -7.92 -10.65 25.52
CA GLY A 276 -8.14 -12.02 25.98
C GLY A 276 -9.52 -12.30 26.58
N THR A 277 -10.50 -11.41 26.39
CA THR A 277 -11.87 -11.59 26.91
C THR A 277 -12.93 -11.28 25.85
N SER A 278 -14.15 -11.78 26.06
CA SER A 278 -15.35 -11.36 25.32
C SER A 278 -16.06 -10.19 26.00
N GLN A 279 -15.36 -9.38 26.80
CA GLN A 279 -15.93 -8.25 27.53
C GLN A 279 -15.61 -6.94 26.82
N GLN A 280 -16.65 -6.17 26.53
CA GLN A 280 -16.54 -4.85 25.93
C GLN A 280 -16.72 -3.78 27.02
N ILE A 281 -15.79 -2.83 27.09
CA ILE A 281 -15.88 -1.67 27.99
C ILE A 281 -16.22 -0.44 27.15
N THR A 282 -17.15 0.37 27.66
CA THR A 282 -17.42 1.70 27.12
C THR A 282 -16.78 2.75 28.02
N THR A 283 -15.95 3.62 27.45
CA THR A 283 -15.31 4.72 28.18
C THR A 283 -15.66 6.06 27.54
N THR A 284 -15.98 7.04 28.39
CA THR A 284 -16.25 8.43 27.99
C THR A 284 -15.08 9.30 28.40
N MET A 285 -14.57 10.11 27.49
CA MET A 285 -13.40 10.98 27.70
C MET A 285 -13.68 12.40 27.23
N PRO A 286 -13.06 13.42 27.84
CA PRO A 286 -13.16 14.79 27.36
C PRO A 286 -12.37 14.96 26.05
N ILE A 287 -12.89 15.81 25.17
CA ILE A 287 -12.24 16.23 23.92
C ILE A 287 -12.28 17.76 23.81
N VAL A 288 -11.42 18.32 22.96
CA VAL A 288 -11.40 19.75 22.69
C VAL A 288 -11.58 20.01 21.21
N LYS A 289 -12.56 20.82 20.83
CA LYS A 289 -12.73 21.24 19.44
C LYS A 289 -11.61 22.20 19.05
N LYS A 290 -10.80 21.81 18.06
CA LYS A 290 -9.81 22.66 17.39
C LYS A 290 -10.20 22.84 15.92
N LYS A 291 -9.52 23.74 15.22
CA LYS A 291 -9.83 24.03 13.81
C LYS A 291 -9.70 22.75 12.97
N GLY A 292 -10.84 22.22 12.53
CA GLY A 292 -10.92 21.07 11.63
C GLY A 292 -10.93 19.69 12.27
N CYS A 293 -10.91 19.55 13.61
CA CYS A 293 -11.11 18.27 14.30
C CYS A 293 -11.34 18.38 15.81
N TYR A 294 -11.88 17.32 16.40
CA TYR A 294 -11.95 17.11 17.83
C TYR A 294 -10.66 16.46 18.33
N THR A 295 -9.97 17.09 19.28
CA THR A 295 -8.68 16.61 19.80
C THR A 295 -8.86 15.80 21.07
N LEU A 296 -8.29 14.60 21.12
CA LEU A 296 -8.16 13.79 22.33
C LEU A 296 -6.77 13.95 22.95
N ASP A 297 -6.70 13.99 24.28
CA ASP A 297 -5.44 13.98 25.02
C ASP A 297 -4.67 12.67 24.77
N LYS A 298 -3.35 12.75 24.55
CA LYS A 298 -2.50 11.59 24.26
C LYS A 298 -2.58 10.49 25.33
N ASN A 299 -2.79 10.86 26.61
CA ASN A 299 -2.88 9.89 27.71
C ASN A 299 -4.16 9.06 27.66
N ASN A 300 -5.17 9.54 26.91
CA ASN A 300 -6.46 8.90 26.76
C ASN A 300 -6.54 8.00 25.51
N VAL A 301 -5.56 8.03 24.61
CA VAL A 301 -5.54 7.24 23.37
C VAL A 301 -5.61 5.73 23.64
N LYS A 302 -5.02 5.27 24.75
CA LYS A 302 -5.08 3.87 25.20
C LYS A 302 -6.50 3.35 25.50
N PHE A 303 -7.48 4.24 25.65
CA PHE A 303 -8.88 3.86 25.84
C PHE A 303 -9.66 3.82 24.52
N LEU A 304 -9.10 4.37 23.43
CA LEU A 304 -9.64 4.22 22.08
C LEU A 304 -9.12 2.97 21.37
N LEU A 305 -7.90 2.54 21.71
CA LEU A 305 -7.15 1.53 20.98
C LEU A 305 -6.50 0.52 21.93
N PRO A 306 -6.50 -0.78 21.61
CA PRO A 306 -5.74 -1.77 22.35
C PRO A 306 -4.24 -1.68 21.97
N VAL A 307 -3.57 -0.62 22.42
CA VAL A 307 -2.21 -0.24 21.96
C VAL A 307 -1.20 -1.38 22.08
N GLU A 308 -1.23 -2.15 23.17
CA GLU A 308 -0.30 -3.27 23.38
C GLU A 308 -0.49 -4.40 22.36
N ASP A 309 -1.74 -4.70 21.98
CA ASP A 309 -2.06 -5.74 21.00
C ASP A 309 -1.63 -5.34 19.57
N LEU A 310 -1.37 -4.05 19.35
CA LEU A 310 -0.90 -3.50 18.09
C LEU A 310 0.62 -3.46 17.98
N LYS A 311 1.35 -3.68 19.08
CA LYS A 311 2.82 -3.67 19.09
C LYS A 311 3.38 -4.89 18.35
N ARG A 312 4.47 -4.68 17.61
CA ARG A 312 5.14 -5.71 16.81
C ARG A 312 6.65 -5.72 17.08
N PRO A 313 7.32 -6.87 16.98
CA PRO A 313 8.77 -7.01 16.99
C PRO A 313 9.45 -6.65 15.65
N SER A 314 8.72 -6.62 14.53
CA SER A 314 9.30 -6.35 13.19
C SER A 314 8.32 -5.62 12.27
N LEU A 315 8.88 -4.86 11.31
CA LEU A 315 8.13 -4.16 10.25
C LEU A 315 7.39 -5.11 9.31
N PHE A 316 7.89 -6.33 9.12
CA PHE A 316 7.34 -7.33 8.19
C PHE A 316 6.82 -8.56 8.92
N GLU A 317 6.56 -8.44 10.23
CA GLU A 317 6.00 -9.58 10.93
C GLU A 317 4.58 -9.85 10.45
N ILE A 318 4.40 -11.02 9.82
CA ILE A 318 3.10 -11.64 9.63
C ILE A 318 3.00 -12.66 10.76
N ARG A 319 2.36 -12.32 11.88
CA ARG A 319 2.21 -13.27 12.98
C ARG A 319 0.97 -14.14 12.80
N GLU A 320 1.25 -15.44 12.89
CA GLU A 320 0.39 -16.62 12.93
C GLU A 320 -1.09 -16.34 13.22
N VAL A 321 -1.94 -16.87 12.34
CA VAL A 321 -3.32 -17.23 12.67
C VAL A 321 -3.29 -17.86 14.04
N SER A 322 -4.00 -17.28 15.02
CA SER A 322 -4.13 -17.87 16.33
C SER A 322 -4.44 -19.36 16.15
N PRO A 323 -3.70 -20.30 16.78
CA PRO A 323 -4.12 -21.69 16.71
C PRO A 323 -5.51 -21.72 17.32
N LYS A 324 -6.53 -21.89 16.46
CA LYS A 324 -7.84 -22.34 16.92
C LYS A 324 -7.51 -23.54 17.78
N MET A 325 -7.79 -23.40 19.08
CA MET A 325 -7.63 -24.45 20.06
C MET A 325 -8.43 -25.63 19.52
N ILE A 326 -7.76 -26.60 18.91
CA ILE A 326 -8.36 -27.89 18.59
C ILE A 326 -8.58 -28.51 19.97
N ILE A 327 -9.79 -28.32 20.49
CA ILE A 327 -10.26 -29.11 21.64
C ILE A 327 -10.32 -30.54 21.10
N PRO A 328 -9.49 -31.47 21.59
CA PRO A 328 -9.63 -32.85 21.19
C PRO A 328 -11.03 -33.30 21.61
N ALA A 329 -11.78 -33.84 20.65
CA ALA A 329 -13.06 -34.47 20.91
C ALA A 329 -12.86 -35.47 22.05
N VAL A 330 -13.51 -35.22 23.17
CA VAL A 330 -13.59 -36.18 24.27
C VAL A 330 -14.38 -37.37 23.73
N GLU A 331 -13.68 -38.49 23.54
CA GLU A 331 -14.33 -39.78 23.31
C GLU A 331 -15.33 -40.05 24.44
N LYS A 332 -16.57 -40.37 24.04
CA LYS A 332 -17.59 -40.98 24.88
C LYS A 332 -17.89 -42.37 24.36
#